data_AF-A0A1H8XDJ6-F1
#
_entry.id   AF-A0A1H8XDJ6-F1
#
_cell.length_a   1.000
_cell.length_b   1.000
_cell.length_c   1.000
_cell.angle_alpha   90.00
_cell.angle_beta   90.00
_cell.angle_gamma   90.00
#
_symmetry.space_group_name_H-M   'P 1'
#
loop_
_entity.id
_entity.type
_entity.pdbx_description
1 polymer ?
#
loop_
_entity_poly.entity_id
_entity_poly.type
_entity_poly.pdbx_seq_one_letter_code
_entity_poly.pdbx_strand_id
1 'polypeptide(L)'
;MLDPLRHRQLRGLVPGAFTPRMTAALEPRVEAVTESLLDAVTGREELDLVAELTYPRPVIVIAEQLGIPGDDRAMSRRWAESPLLDGRQTTSSASWWRPRWTVSG
;
A
#
# COMPACT_ATOMS: atom_id res chain seq x y z
N MET A 1 -17.18 -8.77 9.06
CA MET A 1 -16.16 -9.65 9.68
C MET A 1 -16.31 -11.04 9.08
N LEU A 2 -15.28 -11.58 8.43
CA LEU A 2 -15.33 -12.94 7.83
C LEU A 2 -15.47 -14.00 8.92
N ASP A 3 -16.20 -15.09 8.62
CA ASP A 3 -16.26 -16.26 9.49
C ASP A 3 -14.83 -16.81 9.79
N PRO A 4 -14.51 -17.19 11.04
CA PRO A 4 -13.17 -17.62 11.43
C PRO A 4 -12.62 -18.81 10.64
N LEU A 5 -13.45 -19.77 10.22
CA LEU A 5 -13.01 -20.93 9.43
C LEU A 5 -12.64 -20.48 8.02
N ARG A 6 -13.46 -19.62 7.42
CA ARG A 6 -13.20 -19.05 6.09
C ARG A 6 -11.97 -18.16 6.07
N HIS A 7 -11.77 -17.34 7.10
CA HIS A 7 -10.57 -16.51 7.25
C HIS A 7 -9.29 -17.37 7.36
N ARG A 8 -9.34 -18.49 8.08
CA ARG A 8 -8.20 -19.42 8.21
C ARG A 8 -7.84 -20.07 6.87
N GLN A 9 -8.83 -20.51 6.10
CA GLN A 9 -8.63 -21.08 4.77
C GLN A 9 -7.99 -20.06 3.81
N LEU A 10 -8.55 -18.85 3.73
CA LEU A 10 -8.03 -17.78 2.88
C LEU A 10 -6.62 -17.35 3.29
N ARG A 11 -6.37 -17.21 4.60
CA ARG A 11 -5.03 -16.87 5.11
C ARG A 11 -3.98 -17.94 4.77
N GLY A 12 -4.35 -19.18 4.50
CA GLY A 12 -3.41 -20.21 4.04
C GLY A 12 -2.91 -20.00 2.60
N LEU A 13 -3.66 -19.27 1.78
CA LEU A 13 -3.39 -19.09 0.34
C LEU A 13 -2.50 -17.87 0.03
N VAL A 14 -2.47 -16.88 0.93
CA VAL A 14 -1.79 -15.59 0.76
C VAL A 14 -0.27 -15.60 1.03
N PRO A 15 0.28 -16.34 2.03
CA PRO A 15 1.68 -16.19 2.45
C PRO A 15 2.71 -16.47 1.36
N GLY A 16 2.37 -17.32 0.39
CA GLY A 16 3.25 -17.63 -0.75
C GLY A 16 3.53 -16.41 -1.64
N ALA A 17 2.61 -15.43 -1.70
CA ALA A 17 2.79 -14.20 -2.48
C ALA A 17 3.53 -13.09 -1.71
N PHE A 18 3.64 -13.20 -0.38
CA PHE A 18 4.22 -12.19 0.52
C PHE A 18 5.37 -12.77 1.35
N THR A 19 6.23 -13.57 0.72
CA THR A 19 7.45 -14.03 1.38
C THR A 19 8.43 -12.86 1.57
N PRO A 20 9.31 -12.87 2.59
CA PRO A 20 10.30 -11.80 2.79
C PRO A 20 11.15 -11.52 1.55
N ARG A 21 11.51 -12.58 0.81
CA ARG A 21 12.26 -12.46 -0.46
C ARG A 21 11.45 -11.74 -1.54
N MET A 22 10.17 -12.07 -1.68
CA MET A 22 9.30 -11.41 -2.66
C MET A 22 9.05 -9.96 -2.27
N THR A 23 8.80 -9.68 -0.99
CA THR A 23 8.63 -8.32 -0.49
C THR A 23 9.88 -7.47 -0.71
N ALA A 24 11.09 -8.02 -0.48
CA ALA A 24 12.33 -7.31 -0.77
C ALA A 24 12.48 -7.00 -2.28
N ALA A 25 12.06 -7.90 -3.15
CA ALA A 25 12.08 -7.69 -4.60
C ALA A 25 11.09 -6.60 -5.08
N LEU A 26 10.17 -6.14 -4.23
CA LEU A 26 9.25 -5.05 -4.58
C LEU A 26 9.88 -3.66 -4.48
N GLU A 27 11.05 -3.49 -3.87
CA GLU A 27 11.68 -2.18 -3.65
C GLU A 27 11.74 -1.32 -4.93
N PRO A 28 12.29 -1.80 -6.07
CA PRO A 28 12.32 -1.01 -7.30
C PRO A 28 10.92 -0.63 -7.82
N ARG A 29 9.92 -1.48 -7.55
CA ARG A 29 8.55 -1.20 -7.96
C ARG A 29 7.89 -0.14 -7.09
N VAL A 30 8.12 -0.19 -5.77
CA VAL A 30 7.64 0.84 -4.84
C VAL A 30 8.20 2.20 -5.23
N GLU A 31 9.48 2.27 -5.62
CA GLU A 31 10.12 3.50 -6.10
C GLU A 31 9.43 4.02 -7.36
N ALA A 32 9.29 3.18 -8.40
CA ALA A 32 8.63 3.58 -9.65
C ALA A 32 7.15 4.00 -9.47
N VAL A 33 6.42 3.37 -8.54
CA VAL A 33 5.05 3.81 -8.19
C VAL A 33 5.08 5.16 -7.49
N THR A 34 6.03 5.38 -6.59
CA THR A 34 6.19 6.65 -5.86
C THR A 34 6.50 7.79 -6.83
N GLU A 35 7.45 7.59 -7.75
CA GLU A 35 7.77 8.57 -8.80
C GLU A 35 6.54 8.91 -9.63
N SER A 36 5.82 7.91 -10.13
CA SER A 36 4.61 8.13 -10.94
C SER A 36 3.51 8.90 -10.19
N LEU A 37 3.39 8.73 -8.87
CA LEU A 37 2.42 9.45 -8.06
C LEU A 37 2.86 10.91 -7.82
N LEU A 38 4.16 11.14 -7.61
CA LEU A 38 4.74 12.49 -7.47
C LEU A 38 4.67 13.28 -8.78
N ASP A 39 4.92 12.63 -9.92
CA ASP A 39 4.77 13.23 -11.25
C ASP A 39 3.34 13.74 -11.49
N ALA A 40 2.34 12.98 -11.02
CA ALA A 40 0.92 13.32 -11.21
C ALA A 40 0.46 14.57 -10.42
N VAL A 41 1.21 14.96 -9.40
CA VAL A 41 0.93 16.13 -8.55
C VAL A 41 1.94 17.27 -8.76
N THR A 42 2.90 17.09 -9.65
CA THR A 42 3.93 18.09 -9.94
C THR A 42 3.32 19.40 -10.42
N GLY A 43 3.80 20.52 -9.87
CA GLY A 43 3.33 21.87 -10.21
C GLY A 43 2.11 22.34 -9.42
N ARG A 44 1.59 21.54 -8.48
CA ARG A 44 0.57 21.98 -7.51
C ARG A 44 1.24 22.62 -6.29
N GLU A 45 0.63 23.66 -5.76
CA GLU A 45 1.08 24.33 -4.52
C GLU A 45 0.66 23.57 -3.26
N GLU A 46 -0.44 22.82 -3.34
CA GLU A 46 -0.99 22.03 -2.23
C GLU A 46 -1.32 20.61 -2.68
N LEU A 47 -1.10 19.64 -1.79
CA LEU A 47 -1.39 18.23 -2.02
C LEU A 47 -1.80 17.53 -0.72
N ASP A 48 -2.74 16.58 -0.80
CA ASP A 48 -3.08 15.68 0.29
C ASP A 48 -2.17 14.45 0.21
N LEU A 49 -1.11 14.43 1.02
CA LEU A 49 -0.12 13.34 1.01
C LEU A 49 -0.74 11.96 1.30
N VAL A 50 -1.81 11.93 2.07
CA VAL A 50 -2.47 10.68 2.46
C VAL A 50 -3.27 10.15 1.27
N ALA A 51 -4.13 11.00 0.69
CA ALA A 51 -4.98 10.64 -0.44
C ALA A 51 -4.18 10.41 -1.74
N GLU A 52 -3.17 11.23 -2.00
CA GLU A 52 -2.48 11.27 -3.29
C GLU A 52 -1.23 10.39 -3.34
N LEU A 53 -0.64 10.01 -2.19
CA LEU A 53 0.57 9.19 -2.14
C LEU A 53 0.42 7.94 -1.27
N THR A 54 0.02 8.12 -0.01
CA THR A 54 0.12 7.07 1.01
C THR A 54 -0.88 5.93 0.81
N TYR A 55 -2.13 6.25 0.47
CA TYR A 55 -3.14 5.24 0.12
C TYR A 55 -2.89 4.56 -1.24
N PRO A 56 -2.67 5.28 -2.35
CA PRO A 56 -2.53 4.64 -3.65
C PRO A 56 -1.28 3.77 -3.76
N ARG A 57 -0.16 4.17 -3.14
CA ARG A 57 1.12 3.44 -3.24
C ARG A 57 1.02 1.95 -2.85
N PRO A 58 0.59 1.55 -1.63
CA PRO A 58 0.51 0.14 -1.25
C PRO A 58 -0.55 -0.63 -2.05
N VAL A 59 -1.66 0.01 -2.42
CA VAL A 59 -2.72 -0.63 -3.22
C VAL A 59 -2.22 -1.04 -4.59
N ILE A 60 -1.50 -0.15 -5.28
CA ILE A 60 -0.93 -0.41 -6.61
C ILE A 60 0.09 -1.55 -6.53
N VAL A 61 1.02 -1.49 -5.57
CA VAL A 61 2.09 -2.49 -5.41
C VAL A 61 1.52 -3.89 -5.11
N ILE A 62 0.52 -3.98 -4.23
CA ILE A 62 -0.13 -5.25 -3.88
C ILE A 62 -0.92 -5.81 -5.06
N ALA A 63 -1.63 -4.97 -5.82
CA ALA A 63 -2.40 -5.42 -6.97
C ALA A 63 -1.49 -6.08 -8.02
N GLU A 64 -0.34 -5.47 -8.30
CA GLU A 64 0.64 -5.99 -9.25
C GLU A 64 1.31 -7.27 -8.74
N GLN A 65 1.63 -7.33 -7.45
CA GLN A 65 2.18 -8.54 -6.83
C GLN A 65 1.21 -9.73 -6.92
N LEU A 66 -0.11 -9.46 -6.99
CA LEU A 66 -1.16 -10.46 -7.19
C LEU A 66 -1.45 -10.75 -8.67
N GLY A 67 -0.69 -10.14 -9.60
CA GLY A 67 -0.88 -10.31 -11.05
C GLY A 67 -2.14 -9.67 -11.59
N ILE A 68 -2.73 -8.72 -10.86
CA ILE A 68 -3.90 -7.96 -11.30
C ILE A 68 -3.42 -6.89 -12.30
N PRO A 69 -3.88 -6.91 -13.57
CA PRO A 69 -3.41 -5.98 -14.59
C PRO A 69 -3.63 -4.51 -14.19
N GLY A 70 -2.58 -3.71 -14.34
CA GLY A 70 -2.57 -2.28 -14.01
C GLY A 70 -3.30 -1.36 -15.00
N ASP A 71 -3.95 -1.93 -16.03
CA ASP A 71 -4.77 -1.18 -17.00
C ASP A 71 -5.94 -0.44 -16.34
N ASP A 72 -6.22 -0.79 -15.09
CA ASP A 72 -7.28 -0.21 -14.30
C ASP A 72 -6.69 0.68 -13.19
N ARG A 73 -5.82 1.64 -13.56
CA ARG A 73 -5.39 2.73 -12.66
C ARG A 73 -6.60 3.41 -11.99
N ALA A 74 -7.75 3.43 -12.70
CA ALA A 74 -9.04 3.85 -12.17
C ALA A 74 -9.60 2.90 -11.10
N MET A 75 -9.46 1.57 -11.24
CA MET A 75 -9.82 0.60 -10.21
C MET A 75 -8.92 0.67 -8.99
N SER A 76 -7.60 0.81 -9.16
CA SER A 76 -6.67 1.01 -8.03
C SER A 76 -6.99 2.28 -7.25
N ARG A 77 -7.31 3.37 -7.96
CA ARG A 77 -7.80 4.61 -7.36
C ARG A 77 -9.14 4.43 -6.67
N ARG A 78 -10.11 3.75 -7.30
CA ARG A 78 -11.41 3.41 -6.71
C ARG A 78 -11.30 2.53 -5.47
N TRP A 79 -10.31 1.64 -5.40
CA TRP A 79 -10.03 0.85 -4.21
C TRP A 79 -9.41 1.72 -3.11
N ALA A 80 -8.45 2.58 -3.45
CA ALA A 80 -7.87 3.55 -2.50
C ALA A 80 -8.92 4.52 -1.95
N GLU A 81 -9.90 4.91 -2.76
CA GLU A 81 -11.06 5.75 -2.39
C GLU A 81 -12.23 4.94 -1.79
N SER A 82 -12.11 3.60 -1.70
CA SER A 82 -13.17 2.75 -1.15
C SER A 82 -13.29 2.96 0.36
N PRO A 83 -14.51 3.04 0.92
CA PRO A 83 -14.75 3.11 2.37
C PRO A 83 -14.14 1.94 3.15
N LEU A 84 -13.82 0.82 2.48
CA LEU A 84 -13.14 -0.32 3.08
C LEU A 84 -11.65 -0.06 3.37
N LEU A 85 -11.01 0.82 2.59
CA LEU A 85 -9.61 1.23 2.76
C LEU A 85 -9.49 2.67 3.31
N ASP A 86 -10.60 3.40 3.45
CA ASP A 86 -10.67 4.67 4.19
C ASP A 86 -10.21 4.44 5.63
N GLY A 87 -8.95 4.82 5.88
CA GLY A 87 -8.24 4.65 7.14
C GLY A 87 -8.70 5.62 8.23
N ARG A 88 -10.00 5.93 8.32
CA ARG A 88 -10.62 6.51 9.53
C ARG A 88 -10.67 5.51 10.71
N GLN A 89 -9.87 4.46 10.65
CA GLN A 89 -9.55 3.63 11.80
C GLN A 89 -8.68 4.46 12.74
N THR A 90 -9.30 4.93 13.82
CA THR A 90 -8.68 5.55 14.99
C THR A 90 -7.30 4.96 15.28
N THR A 91 -6.29 5.83 15.37
CA THR A 91 -4.94 5.54 15.87
C THR A 91 -5.04 4.94 17.28
N SER A 92 -5.25 3.63 17.37
CA SER A 92 -4.99 2.89 18.60
C SER A 92 -3.49 2.66 18.66
N SER A 93 -2.82 3.55 19.41
CA SER A 93 -1.46 3.45 19.96
C SER A 93 -0.63 2.27 19.43
N ALA A 94 -0.05 2.45 18.24
CA ALA A 94 0.92 1.52 17.66
C ALA A 94 2.29 1.74 18.32
N SER A 95 2.53 1.10 19.46
CA SER A 95 3.82 1.12 20.17
C SER A 95 4.96 0.38 19.44
N TRP A 96 4.68 -0.22 18.28
CA TRP A 96 5.58 -1.08 17.50
C TRP A 96 6.38 -0.35 16.41
N TRP A 97 6.08 0.92 16.10
CA TRP A 97 6.87 1.71 15.16
C TRP A 97 7.91 2.56 15.93
N ARG A 98 9.20 2.31 15.73
CA ARG A 98 10.30 3.21 16.11
C ARG A 98 11.34 3.23 14.98
N PRO A 99 11.56 4.37 14.30
CA PRO A 99 12.59 4.47 13.28
C PRO A 99 13.96 4.53 13.96
N ARG A 100 14.88 3.67 13.53
CA ARG A 100 16.26 3.62 14.02
C ARG A 100 17.19 4.27 13.00
N TRP A 101 16.97 5.55 12.73
CA TRP A 101 17.91 6.37 11.96
C TRP A 101 18.54 7.37 12.92
N THR A 102 19.83 7.21 13.19
CA THR A 102 20.65 8.24 13.84
C THR A 102 21.45 8.93 12.75
N VAL A 103 21.27 10.24 12.59
CA VAL A 103 22.16 11.06 11.77
C VAL A 103 23.51 11.13 12.50
N SER A 104 24.55 10.52 11.93
CA SER A 104 25.92 10.74 12.37
C SER A 104 26.37 12.13 11.88
N GLY A 105 26.59 13.03 12.82
CA GLY A 105 27.37 14.24 12.61
C GLY A 105 28.87 13.98 12.76
#